data_AF-A0A4R5J6L2-F1
#
_entry.id   AF-A0A4R5J6L2-F1
#
_cell.length_a   1.000
_cell.length_b   1.000
_cell.length_c   1.000
_cell.angle_alpha   90.00
_cell.angle_beta   90.00
_cell.angle_gamma   90.00
#
_symmetry.space_group_name_H-M   'P 1'
#
loop_
_entity.id
_entity.type
_entity.pdbx_description
1 polymer ?
#
loop_
_entity_poly.entity_id
_entity_poly.type
_entity_poly.pdbx_seq_one_letter_code
_entity_poly.pdbx_strand_id
1 'polypeptide(L)'
;MRRNAKTRSELMAILNQCLDNNPECGECELHAVRMHQPDHTGCNWSAEVDFRQEYVENLDNQLAAAKSIIVVMREHYNVLQ
;
A
#
# COMPACT_ATOMS: atom_id res chain seq x y z
N MET A 1 -13.68 -6.56 13.01
CA MET A 1 -13.88 -6.74 11.57
C MET A 1 -12.94 -7.84 11.10
N ARG A 2 -13.40 -8.83 10.32
CA ARG A 2 -12.53 -9.94 9.84
C ARG A 2 -11.88 -9.49 8.53
N ARG A 3 -10.54 -9.50 8.47
CA ARG A 3 -9.79 -9.19 7.24
C ARG A 3 -10.02 -10.28 6.20
N ASN A 4 -10.14 -9.88 4.94
CA ASN A 4 -10.18 -10.79 3.81
C ASN A 4 -8.76 -11.32 3.53
N ALA A 5 -8.64 -12.59 3.16
CA ALA A 5 -7.36 -13.15 2.77
C ALA A 5 -7.17 -13.01 1.26
N LYS A 6 -5.98 -12.57 0.84
CA LYS A 6 -5.59 -12.39 -0.57
C LYS A 6 -4.25 -13.06 -0.83
N THR A 7 -4.04 -13.58 -2.02
CA THR A 7 -2.68 -13.90 -2.46
C THR A 7 -1.85 -12.62 -2.55
N ARG A 8 -0.52 -12.76 -2.49
CA ARG A 8 0.39 -11.61 -2.66
C ARG A 8 0.13 -10.86 -3.96
N SER A 9 -0.08 -11.57 -5.07
CA SER A 9 -0.33 -10.98 -6.38
C SER A 9 -1.66 -10.20 -6.43
N GLU A 10 -2.72 -10.74 -5.83
CA GLU A 10 -4.00 -10.01 -5.73
C GLU A 10 -3.86 -8.74 -4.90
N LEU A 11 -3.16 -8.79 -3.77
CA LEU A 11 -2.92 -7.61 -2.94
C LEU A 11 -2.11 -6.55 -3.70
N MET A 12 -1.06 -6.95 -4.41
CA MET A 12 -0.26 -6.04 -5.24
C MET A 12 -1.11 -5.39 -6.33
N ALA A 13 -1.98 -6.16 -7.01
CA ALA A 13 -2.87 -5.61 -8.04
C ALA A 13 -3.86 -4.59 -7.44
N ILE A 14 -4.44 -4.88 -6.27
CA ILE A 14 -5.32 -3.95 -5.56
C ILE A 14 -4.57 -2.68 -5.17
N LEU A 15 -3.38 -2.81 -4.59
CA LEU A 15 -2.58 -1.66 -4.17
C LEU A 15 -2.20 -0.76 -5.35
N ASN A 16 -1.70 -1.33 -6.44
CA ASN A 16 -1.40 -0.60 -7.67
C ASN A 16 -2.62 0.18 -8.16
N GLN A 17 -3.77 -0.51 -8.28
CA GLN A 17 -4.99 0.13 -8.75
C GLN A 17 -5.44 1.28 -7.83
N CYS A 18 -5.30 1.15 -6.51
CA CYS A 18 -5.66 2.20 -5.57
C CYS A 18 -4.71 3.39 -5.62
N LEU A 19 -3.40 3.15 -5.78
CA LEU A 19 -2.39 4.20 -5.93
C LEU A 19 -2.62 4.97 -7.24
N ASP A 20 -2.80 4.27 -8.36
CA ASP A 20 -3.04 4.87 -9.69
C ASP A 20 -4.34 5.69 -9.75
N ASN A 21 -5.38 5.27 -9.01
CA ASN A 21 -6.67 5.95 -9.00
C ASN A 21 -6.72 7.16 -8.07
N ASN A 22 -5.70 7.38 -7.24
CA ASN A 22 -5.67 8.51 -6.32
C ASN A 22 -4.73 9.61 -6.83
N PRO A 23 -5.26 10.74 -7.38
CA PRO A 23 -4.43 11.81 -7.93
C PRO A 23 -3.54 12.49 -6.87
N GLU A 24 -3.88 12.40 -5.58
CA GLU A 24 -3.04 12.95 -4.50
C GLU A 24 -1.74 12.16 -4.31
N CYS A 25 -1.66 10.93 -4.81
CA CYS A 25 -0.42 10.13 -4.77
C CYS A 25 0.61 10.59 -5.82
N GLY A 26 0.19 11.34 -6.84
CA GLY A 26 1.05 11.69 -7.97
C GLY A 26 1.56 10.44 -8.72
N GLU A 27 2.70 10.58 -9.41
CA GLU A 27 3.36 9.45 -10.07
C GLU A 27 4.17 8.64 -9.04
N CYS A 28 3.51 7.67 -8.41
CA CYS A 28 4.14 6.72 -7.50
C CYS A 28 4.01 5.28 -8.00
N GLU A 29 5.00 4.44 -7.69
CA GLU A 29 5.05 3.04 -8.10
C GLU A 29 5.17 2.15 -6.85
N LEU A 30 4.40 1.06 -6.79
CA LEU A 30 4.54 0.08 -5.71
C LEU A 30 5.84 -0.69 -5.88
N HIS A 31 6.83 -0.39 -5.03
CA HIS A 31 8.14 -1.01 -5.06
C HIS A 31 8.09 -2.47 -4.56
N ALA A 32 7.49 -2.68 -3.40
CA ALA A 32 7.48 -3.99 -2.76
C ALA A 32 6.29 -4.21 -1.84
N VAL A 33 5.90 -5.49 -1.73
CA VAL A 33 5.04 -5.99 -0.65
C VAL A 33 5.81 -7.08 0.10
N ARG A 34 6.04 -6.86 1.39
CA ARG A 34 6.76 -7.78 2.29
C ARG A 34 5.77 -8.44 3.23
N MET A 35 5.84 -9.76 3.33
CA MET A 35 5.04 -10.52 4.30
C MET A 35 5.84 -10.69 5.60
N HIS A 36 5.15 -10.67 6.73
CA HIS A 36 5.73 -10.87 8.05
C HIS A 36 4.75 -11.63 8.95
N GLN A 37 5.20 -12.02 10.14
CA GLN A 37 4.28 -12.54 11.17
C GLN A 37 3.23 -11.46 11.50
N PRO A 38 1.98 -11.83 11.82
CA PRO A 38 0.97 -10.85 12.20
C PRO A 38 1.48 -9.93 13.30
N ASP A 39 1.40 -8.62 13.07
CA ASP A 39 1.79 -7.62 14.06
C ASP A 39 0.70 -7.45 15.14
N HIS A 40 0.88 -6.47 16.04
CA HIS A 40 -0.09 -6.16 17.11
C HIS A 40 -1.48 -5.77 16.58
N THR A 41 -1.61 -5.38 15.30
CA THR A 41 -2.89 -5.10 14.64
C THR A 41 -3.51 -6.34 13.99
N GLY A 42 -2.76 -7.45 13.94
CA GLY A 42 -3.12 -8.68 13.23
C GLY A 42 -2.90 -8.62 11.72
N CYS A 43 -2.18 -7.61 11.23
CA CYS A 43 -1.78 -7.48 9.83
C CYS A 43 -0.46 -8.21 9.59
N ASN A 44 -0.35 -8.94 8.47
CA ASN A 44 0.81 -9.77 8.16
C ASN A 44 1.63 -9.30 6.95
N TRP A 45 1.49 -8.03 6.57
CA TRP A 45 2.24 -7.48 5.43
C TRP A 45 2.48 -5.96 5.53
N SER A 46 3.52 -5.48 4.84
CA SER A 46 3.84 -4.08 4.63
C SER A 46 4.13 -3.80 3.16
N ALA A 47 4.03 -2.54 2.74
CA ALA A 47 4.32 -2.10 1.39
C ALA A 47 5.29 -0.91 1.37
N GLU A 48 6.08 -0.83 0.30
CA GLU A 48 6.99 0.26 -0.01
C GLU A 48 6.57 0.85 -1.37
N VAL A 49 6.58 2.17 -1.48
CA VAL A 49 6.25 2.92 -2.70
C VAL A 49 7.41 3.86 -3.03
N ASP A 50 7.71 3.97 -4.31
CA ASP A 50 8.71 4.90 -4.83
C ASP A 50 7.99 6.04 -5.56
N PHE A 51 8.52 7.26 -5.43
CA PHE A 51 8.03 8.44 -6.15
C PHE A 51 9.09 8.86 -7.16
N ARG A 52 8.66 9.28 -8.35
CA ARG A 52 9.60 9.80 -9.35
C ARG A 52 10.23 11.11 -8.84
N GLN A 53 11.55 11.10 -8.73
CA GLN A 53 12.35 12.19 -8.14
C GLN A 53 12.18 13.54 -8.85
N GLU A 54 11.65 13.57 -10.08
CA GLU A 54 11.47 14.80 -10.85
C GLU A 54 10.34 15.70 -10.31
N TYR A 55 9.42 15.15 -9.50
CA TYR A 55 8.26 15.87 -8.94
C TYR A 55 8.41 16.05 -7.41
N VAL A 56 9.40 16.83 -6.97
CA VAL A 56 9.64 17.12 -5.54
C VAL A 56 8.61 18.09 -4.95
N GLU A 57 7.79 18.74 -5.78
CA GLU A 57 6.68 19.57 -5.29
C GLU A 57 5.59 18.68 -4.68
N ASN A 58 5.29 18.89 -3.39
CA ASN A 58 4.26 18.18 -2.63
C ASN A 58 4.56 16.73 -2.24
N LEU A 59 5.83 16.31 -2.20
CA LEU A 59 6.23 14.96 -1.79
C LEU A 59 5.64 14.54 -0.43
N ASP A 60 5.57 15.46 0.54
CA ASP A 60 4.97 15.18 1.86
C ASP A 60 3.48 14.82 1.75
N ASN A 61 2.73 15.51 0.89
CA ASN A 61 1.32 15.24 0.65
C ASN A 61 1.13 13.91 -0.09
N GLN A 62 1.98 13.64 -1.08
CA GLN A 62 1.96 12.39 -1.85
C GLN A 62 2.29 11.17 -0.97
N LEU A 63 3.30 11.30 -0.10
CA LEU A 63 3.64 10.29 0.90
C LEU A 63 2.48 10.06 1.87
N ALA A 64 1.83 11.13 2.34
CA ALA A 64 0.68 11.02 3.23
C ALA A 64 -0.49 10.30 2.55
N ALA A 65 -0.77 10.62 1.28
CA ALA A 65 -1.83 9.97 0.50
C ALA A 65 -1.56 8.48 0.28
N ALA A 66 -0.36 8.12 -0.19
CA ALA A 66 0.03 6.72 -0.41
C ALA A 66 0.02 5.92 0.91
N LYS A 67 0.52 6.51 2.00
CA LYS A 67 0.47 5.89 3.33
C LYS A 67 -0.97 5.65 3.79
N SER A 68 -1.87 6.60 3.56
CA SER A 68 -3.29 6.46 3.90
C SER A 68 -3.92 5.26 3.19
N ILE A 69 -3.66 5.10 1.89
CA ILE A 69 -4.11 3.93 1.12
C ILE A 69 -3.59 2.63 1.75
N ILE A 70 -2.28 2.55 2.02
CA ILE A 70 -1.67 1.35 2.60
C ILE A 70 -2.30 1.01 3.96
N VAL A 71 -2.51 2.01 4.83
CA VAL A 71 -3.14 1.82 6.14
C VAL A 71 -4.55 1.27 5.99
N VAL A 72 -5.39 1.86 5.12
CA VAL A 72 -6.74 1.37 4.86
C VAL A 72 -6.69 -0.07 4.34
N MET A 73 -5.80 -0.40 3.39
CA MET A 73 -5.70 -1.77 2.88
C MET A 73 -5.25 -2.77 3.96
N ARG A 74 -4.39 -2.36 4.89
CA ARG A 74 -3.98 -3.19 6.04
C ARG A 74 -5.13 -3.49 7.00
N GLU A 75 -6.17 -2.67 7.04
CA GLU A 75 -7.38 -2.94 7.84
C GLU A 75 -8.31 -3.94 7.15
N HIS A 76 -8.21 -4.08 5.83
CA HIS A 76 -9.12 -4.91 5.02
C HIS A 76 -8.52 -6.27 4.65
N TYR A 77 -7.19 -6.37 4.51
CA TYR A 77 -6.55 -7.54 3.91
C TYR A 77 -5.40 -8.13 4.74
N ASN A 78 -5.35 -9.46 4.75
CA ASN A 78 -4.16 -10.24 5.08
C ASN A 78 -3.69 -11.02 3.85
N VAL A 79 -2.40 -11.30 3.77
CA VAL A 79 -1.82 -12.13 2.70
C VAL A 79 -1.88 -13.60 3.09
N LEU A 80 -2.29 -14.47 2.18
CA LEU A 80 -2.20 -15.92 2.33
C LEU A 80 -0.72 -16.32 2.35
N GLN A 81 -0.30 -16.98 3.43
CA GLN A 81 1.04 -17.56 3.56
C GLN A 81 1.15 -18.88 2.78
#